data_AF-A0A8G1EFD3-F1
#
_entry.id   AF-A0A8G1EFD3-F1
#
_cell.length_a   1.000
_cell.length_b   1.000
_cell.length_c   1.000
_cell.angle_alpha   90.00
_cell.angle_beta   90.00
_cell.angle_gamma   90.00
#
_symmetry.space_group_name_H-M   'P 1'
#
loop_
_entity.id
_entity.type
_entity.pdbx_description
1 polymer ?
#
loop_
_entity_poly.entity_id
_entity_poly.type
_entity_poly.pdbx_seq_one_letter_code
_entity_poly.pdbx_strand_id
1 'polypeptide(L)'
;MASLFTFSNKADLIEFLEDDGSLQGYDSVHLSGHGRGAGTDAPYFKLPRGRMLPEDFPEGCFEGKKVALSACELGRRGFIAITNY
;
A
#
# COMPACT_ATOMS: atom_id res chain seq x y z
N MET A 1 -0.07 -13.97 -14.22
CA MET A 1 0.26 -14.83 -13.06
C MET A 1 0.05 -14.00 -11.81
N ALA A 2 -0.52 -14.56 -10.75
CA ALA A 2 -0.69 -13.85 -9.48
C ALA A 2 0.39 -14.30 -8.50
N SER A 3 1.01 -13.36 -7.82
CA SER A 3 2.03 -13.60 -6.80
C SER A 3 1.57 -13.04 -5.47
N LEU A 4 1.80 -13.78 -4.39
CA LEU A 4 1.48 -13.36 -3.03
C LEU A 4 2.77 -13.05 -2.29
N PHE A 5 2.88 -11.81 -1.80
CA PHE A 5 3.98 -11.34 -0.98
C PHE A 5 3.46 -10.98 0.41
N THR A 6 4.21 -11.34 1.46
CA THR A 6 3.84 -11.07 2.84
C THR A 6 4.93 -10.26 3.53
N PHE A 7 4.55 -9.15 4.14
CA PHE A 7 5.46 -8.24 4.83
C PHE A 7 5.04 -8.09 6.29
N SER A 8 6.01 -8.19 7.20
CA SER A 8 5.75 -8.04 8.62
C SER A 8 6.02 -6.63 9.12
N ASN A 9 6.91 -5.89 8.46
CA ASN A 9 7.36 -4.58 8.92
C ASN A 9 7.44 -3.58 7.75
N LYS A 10 7.53 -2.30 8.10
CA LYS A 10 7.52 -1.19 7.14
C LYS A 10 8.74 -1.18 6.21
N ALA A 11 9.93 -1.47 6.73
CA ALA A 11 11.16 -1.41 5.95
C ALA A 11 11.14 -2.44 4.81
N ASP A 12 10.80 -3.70 5.10
CA ASP A 12 10.74 -4.77 4.08
C ASP A 12 9.73 -4.42 2.96
N LEU A 13 8.59 -3.81 3.31
CA LEU A 13 7.59 -3.41 2.32
C LEU A 13 8.10 -2.24 1.46
N ILE A 14 8.75 -1.25 2.06
CA ILE A 14 9.33 -0.13 1.32
C ILE A 14 10.42 -0.62 0.37
N GLU A 15 11.35 -1.45 0.85
CA GLU A 15 12.41 -2.02 0.03
C GLU A 15 11.85 -2.77 -1.18
N PHE A 16 10.76 -3.53 -1.01
CA PHE A 16 10.09 -4.20 -2.11
C PHE A 16 9.40 -3.24 -3.10
N LEU A 17 8.84 -2.12 -2.61
CA LEU A 17 8.15 -1.12 -3.44
C LEU A 17 9.14 -0.22 -4.20
N GLU A 18 10.34 -0.02 -3.67
CA GLU A 18 11.44 0.73 -4.30
C GLU A 18 12.22 -0.10 -5.33
N ASP A 19 12.16 -1.43 -5.23
CA ASP A 19 12.75 -2.31 -6.24
C ASP A 19 11.92 -2.29 -7.53
N ASP A 20 12.38 -1.50 -8.50
CA ASP A 20 11.81 -1.39 -9.85
C ASP A 20 11.58 -2.76 -10.51
N GLY A 21 12.42 -3.76 -10.24
CA GLY A 21 12.27 -5.10 -10.82
C GLY A 21 11.11 -5.88 -10.23
N SER A 22 10.83 -5.70 -8.94
CA SER A 22 9.81 -6.45 -8.21
C SER A 22 8.38 -6.15 -8.68
N LEU A 23 8.15 -4.95 -9.21
CA LEU A 23 6.81 -4.48 -9.60
C LEU A 23 6.59 -4.38 -11.12
N GLN A 24 7.64 -4.37 -11.95
CA GLN A 24 7.54 -4.20 -13.41
C GLN A 24 6.66 -5.26 -14.11
N GLY A 25 6.60 -6.48 -13.59
CA GLY A 25 5.82 -7.58 -14.19
C GLY A 25 4.31 -7.57 -13.90
N TYR A 26 3.80 -6.58 -13.15
CA TYR A 26 2.41 -6.55 -12.69
C TYR A 26 1.65 -5.31 -13.14
N ASP A 27 0.50 -5.53 -13.78
CA ASP A 27 -0.46 -4.48 -14.18
C ASP A 27 -1.35 -4.01 -13.02
N SER A 28 -1.46 -4.82 -11.96
CA SER A 28 -2.33 -4.57 -10.83
C SER A 28 -1.69 -4.98 -9.51
N VAL A 29 -1.87 -4.15 -8.48
CA VAL A 29 -1.42 -4.41 -7.11
C VAL A 29 -2.64 -4.45 -6.21
N HIS A 30 -2.72 -5.46 -5.35
CA HIS A 30 -3.75 -5.55 -4.32
C HIS A 30 -3.08 -5.60 -2.95
N LEU A 31 -3.33 -4.57 -2.13
CA LEU A 31 -2.90 -4.52 -0.75
C LEU A 31 -4.05 -5.03 0.14
N SER A 32 -3.78 -6.08 0.91
CA SER A 32 -4.76 -6.73 1.79
C SER A 32 -4.24 -6.75 3.23
N GLY A 33 -5.02 -6.27 4.18
CA GLY A 33 -4.63 -6.26 5.59
C GLY A 33 -5.61 -5.55 6.51
N HIS A 34 -5.10 -5.05 7.65
CA HIS A 34 -5.88 -4.24 8.57
C HIS A 34 -5.61 -2.76 8.35
N GLY A 35 -6.63 -1.95 8.52
CA GLY A 35 -6.52 -0.50 8.50
C GLY A 35 -7.12 0.11 9.76
N ARG A 36 -6.74 1.35 10.03
CA ARG A 36 -7.39 2.18 11.04
C ARG A 36 -7.58 3.57 10.48
N GLY A 37 -8.81 4.05 10.50
CA GLY A 37 -9.18 5.35 9.92
C GLY A 37 -10.24 6.09 10.74
N ALA A 38 -11.09 5.40 11.50
CA ALA A 38 -12.08 6.06 12.34
C ALA A 38 -11.44 6.58 13.64
N GLY A 39 -11.72 7.84 13.99
CA GLY A 39 -11.26 8.45 15.25
C GLY A 39 -9.75 8.67 15.33
N THR A 40 -9.06 8.76 14.18
CA THR A 40 -7.64 9.11 14.10
C THR A 40 -7.44 10.26 13.13
N ASP A 41 -6.56 11.19 13.48
CA ASP A 41 -6.19 12.32 12.62
C ASP A 41 -5.37 11.87 11.40
N ALA A 42 -4.78 10.68 11.45
CA ALA A 42 -3.92 10.13 10.40
C ALA A 42 -4.27 8.65 10.12
N PRO A 43 -5.12 8.37 9.12
CA PRO A 43 -5.45 7.01 8.72
C PRO A 43 -4.19 6.22 8.28
N TYR A 44 -4.10 4.95 8.67
CA TYR A 44 -2.92 4.14 8.39
C TYR A 44 -3.24 2.68 8.08
N PHE A 45 -2.41 2.08 7.21
CA PHE A 45 -2.38 0.64 6.99
C PHE A 45 -1.56 -0.03 8.10
N LYS A 46 -2.14 -1.02 8.77
CA LYS A 46 -1.50 -1.71 9.90
C LYS A 46 -0.70 -2.89 9.38
N LEU A 47 0.57 -2.94 9.78
CA LEU A 47 1.44 -4.09 9.56
C LEU A 47 1.50 -4.94 10.84
N PRO A 48 1.92 -6.21 10.75
CA PRO A 48 2.17 -7.03 11.94
C PRO A 48 3.10 -6.34 12.95
N ARG A 49 4.10 -5.59 12.46
CA ARG A 49 5.03 -4.78 13.23
C ARG A 49 5.04 -3.34 12.70
N GLY A 50 4.13 -2.52 13.24
CA GLY A 50 4.05 -1.10 12.94
C GLY A 50 2.88 -0.74 12.03
N ARG A 51 3.06 0.32 11.25
CA ARG A 51 2.05 0.89 10.35
C ARG A 51 2.70 1.64 9.20
N MET A 52 1.93 1.85 8.14
CA MET A 52 2.25 2.74 7.02
C MET A 52 1.23 3.87 6.96
N LEU A 53 1.71 5.10 6.93
CA LEU A 53 0.98 6.33 6.62
C LEU A 53 1.03 6.65 5.11
N PRO A 54 0.12 7.45 4.55
CA PRO A 54 0.09 7.69 3.09
C PRO A 54 1.45 8.14 2.54
N GLU A 55 2.10 9.02 3.29
CA GLU A 55 3.42 9.58 3.02
C GLU A 55 4.58 8.57 3.17
N ASP A 56 4.33 7.40 3.73
CA ASP A 56 5.36 6.36 3.87
C ASP A 56 5.56 5.53 2.60
N PHE A 57 4.62 5.59 1.66
CA PHE A 57 4.75 4.89 0.39
C PHE A 57 5.72 5.64 -0.51
N PRO A 58 6.70 4.95 -1.13
CA PRO A 58 7.62 5.61 -2.05
C PRO A 58 6.89 6.32 -3.18
N GLU A 59 7.38 7.49 -3.56
CA GLU A 59 6.82 8.27 -4.66
C GLU A 59 6.83 7.44 -5.94
N GLY A 60 5.70 7.39 -6.66
CA GLY A 60 5.61 6.69 -7.95
C GLY A 60 5.61 5.15 -7.89
N CYS A 61 5.68 4.50 -6.71
CA CYS A 61 5.78 3.03 -6.63
C CYS A 61 4.64 2.25 -7.31
N PHE A 62 3.50 2.89 -7.59
CA PHE A 62 2.37 2.30 -8.32
C PHE A 62 2.08 2.96 -9.67
N GLU A 63 3.02 3.74 -10.22
CA GLU A 63 2.83 4.40 -11.50
C GLU A 63 2.48 3.40 -12.62
N GLY A 64 1.43 3.71 -13.38
CA GLY A 64 0.92 2.84 -14.45
C GLY A 64 0.17 1.60 -13.98
N LYS A 65 -0.09 1.42 -12.68
CA LYS A 65 -0.72 0.20 -12.12
C LYS A 65 -2.13 0.44 -11.60
N LYS A 66 -2.96 -0.60 -11.68
CA LYS A 66 -4.28 -0.63 -11.00
C LYS A 66 -4.11 -1.06 -9.55
N VAL A 67 -4.35 -0.15 -8.62
CA VAL A 67 -4.21 -0.44 -7.17
C VAL A 67 -5.57 -0.68 -6.53
N ALA A 68 -5.69 -1.80 -5.83
CA ALA A 68 -6.82 -2.10 -4.95
C ALA A 68 -6.36 -2.21 -3.50
N LEU A 69 -7.22 -1.81 -2.57
CA LEU A 69 -6.97 -1.92 -1.12
C LEU A 69 -8.13 -2.62 -0.45
N SER A 70 -7.82 -3.63 0.37
CA SER A 70 -8.77 -4.31 1.25
C SER A 70 -8.26 -4.21 2.68
N ALA A 71 -8.67 -3.15 3.36
CA ALA A 71 -8.34 -2.91 4.76
C ALA A 71 -9.50 -2.19 5.47
N CYS A 72 -9.81 -2.64 6.69
CA CYS A 72 -10.87 -2.05 7.51
C CYS A 72 -10.67 -0.53 7.64
N GLU A 73 -11.77 0.23 7.58
CA GLU A 73 -11.78 1.70 7.79
C GLU A 73 -10.94 2.55 6.83
N LEU A 74 -10.19 1.95 5.90
CA LEU A 74 -9.43 2.67 4.87
C LEU A 74 -10.20 2.78 3.53
N GLY A 75 -11.38 2.16 3.44
CA GLY A 75 -12.24 2.22 2.25
C GLY A 75 -12.70 3.63 1.85
N ARG A 76 -12.70 3.87 0.52
CA ARG A 76 -13.13 5.02 -0.31
C ARG A 76 -12.51 6.41 -0.08
N ARG A 77 -11.94 6.74 1.07
CA ARG A 77 -11.34 8.07 1.33
C ARG A 77 -9.96 8.05 1.99
N GLY A 78 -9.50 6.88 2.42
CA GLY A 78 -8.19 6.74 3.02
C GLY A 78 -7.21 6.24 1.97
N PHE A 79 -6.14 7.00 1.76
CA PHE A 79 -4.81 6.47 1.50
C PHE A 79 -4.30 6.36 0.06
N ILE A 80 -5.11 6.48 -1.00
CA ILE A 80 -4.53 6.62 -2.34
C ILE A 80 -4.59 8.09 -2.71
N ALA A 81 -3.45 8.78 -2.70
CA ALA A 81 -3.23 9.91 -3.59
C ALA A 81 -3.35 9.33 -5.00
N ILE A 82 -4.58 9.17 -5.50
CA ILE A 82 -4.81 8.78 -6.88
C ILE A 82 -4.31 9.98 -7.66
N THR A 83 -3.11 9.87 -8.21
CA THR A 83 -2.66 10.65 -9.35
C THR A 83 -3.76 10.50 -10.40
N ASN A 84 -4.61 11.51 -10.47
CA ASN A 84 -5.63 11.63 -11.50
C ASN A 84 -4.92 11.70 -12.85
N TYR A 85 -5.25 10.79 -13.75
CA TYR A 85 -5.36 11.10 -15.17
C TYR A 85 -6.80 10.86 -15.59
#